data_AF-A0A4R3Y506-F1
#
_entry.id   AF-A0A4R3Y506-F1
#
_cell.length_a   1.000
_cell.length_b   1.000
_cell.length_c   1.000
_cell.angle_alpha   90.00
_cell.angle_beta   90.00
_cell.angle_gamma   90.00
#
_symmetry.space_group_name_H-M   'P 1'
#
loop_
_entity.id
_entity.type
_entity.pdbx_description
1 polymer ?
#
loop_
_entity_poly.entity_id
_entity_poly.type
_entity_poly.pdbx_seq_one_letter_code
_entity_poly.pdbx_strand_id
1 'polypeptide(L)'
;MKFFAYSNRATQRQSELVIEVLRIAEVDTLPGLIVIDREQQDLTQSLIGGQYDFGLYRRPGEQLPRGQVPDHIWNLINNAPDDHLIWLAARIVEQEDIHFTWIVAHECGHVRQVACSQSFVKLARIKQRLRQNTEFTQLPPTCMENIEIDSDLLAMQITENIFGKEKLHEFFDRHGIARCPFPSYPEFLRNLSDALAESV
;
A
#
# COMPACT_ATOMS: atom_id res chain seq x y z
N MET A 1 16.69 0.43 12.73
CA MET A 1 15.73 -0.09 11.74
C MET A 1 15.56 -1.58 12.02
N LYS A 2 14.34 -2.02 12.36
CA LYS A 2 14.02 -3.45 12.52
C LYS A 2 13.32 -4.03 11.28
N PHE A 3 12.86 -3.16 10.39
CA PHE A 3 12.44 -3.53 9.04
C PHE A 3 13.68 -3.72 8.16
N PHE A 4 13.95 -4.91 7.64
CA PHE A 4 15.09 -5.14 6.73
C PHE A 4 14.63 -5.10 5.28
N ALA A 5 15.28 -4.26 4.47
CA ALA A 5 15.03 -4.18 3.04
C ALA A 5 15.97 -5.10 2.26
N TYR A 6 15.40 -6.00 1.46
CA TYR A 6 16.12 -6.90 0.57
C TYR A 6 15.81 -6.55 -0.89
N SER A 7 16.79 -5.98 -1.60
CA SER A 7 16.74 -5.77 -3.06
C SER A 7 18.15 -5.74 -3.67
N ASN A 8 18.33 -6.25 -4.89
CA ASN A 8 19.54 -6.00 -5.72
C ASN A 8 19.22 -5.23 -7.01
N ARG A 9 17.96 -4.84 -7.22
CA ARG A 9 17.51 -4.12 -8.41
C ARG A 9 16.95 -2.73 -8.09
N ALA A 10 16.55 -2.49 -6.84
CA ALA A 10 16.16 -1.16 -6.42
C ALA A 10 17.33 -0.21 -6.63
N THR A 11 17.05 0.92 -7.25
CA THR A 11 18.04 2.00 -7.33
C THR A 11 18.37 2.50 -5.93
N GLN A 12 19.47 3.25 -5.79
CA GLN A 12 19.78 3.92 -4.54
C GLN A 12 18.59 4.80 -4.09
N ARG A 13 17.99 5.53 -5.04
CA ARG A 13 16.83 6.39 -4.79
C ARG A 13 15.62 5.62 -4.27
N GLN A 14 15.28 4.48 -4.88
CA GLN A 14 14.17 3.64 -4.41
C GLN A 14 14.44 3.06 -3.02
N SER A 15 15.69 2.71 -2.72
CA SER A 15 16.08 2.25 -1.39
C SER A 15 15.93 3.37 -0.34
N GLU A 16 16.30 4.61 -0.69
CA GLU A 16 16.09 5.79 0.15
C GLU A 16 14.59 6.07 0.37
N LEU A 17 13.78 5.96 -0.69
CA LEU A 17 12.32 6.12 -0.62
C LEU A 17 11.68 5.10 0.31
N VAL A 18 12.08 3.82 0.26
CA VAL A 18 11.59 2.80 1.21
C VAL A 18 11.87 3.22 2.65
N ILE A 19 13.10 3.64 2.95
CA ILE A 19 13.48 4.06 4.30
C ILE A 19 12.68 5.28 4.75
N GLU A 20 12.49 6.25 3.85
CA GLU A 20 11.72 7.46 4.09
C GLU A 20 10.24 7.13 4.38
N VAL A 21 9.61 6.30 3.55
CA VAL A 21 8.22 5.86 3.73
C VAL A 21 8.03 5.10 5.04
N LEU A 22 8.89 4.11 5.35
CA LEU A 22 8.80 3.35 6.59
C LEU A 22 8.85 4.26 7.83
N ARG A 23 9.67 5.32 7.77
CA ARG A 23 9.80 6.31 8.85
C ARG A 23 8.57 7.19 8.97
N ILE A 24 8.08 7.75 7.86
CA ILE A 24 6.90 8.63 7.87
C ILE A 24 5.65 7.83 8.28
N ALA A 25 5.55 6.57 7.87
CA ALA A 25 4.48 5.65 8.28
C ALA A 25 4.62 5.17 9.74
N GLU A 26 5.73 5.48 10.43
CA GLU A 26 6.03 5.09 11.80
C GLU A 26 6.12 3.57 12.02
N VAL A 27 6.55 2.81 10.98
CA VAL A 27 6.67 1.34 11.03
C VAL A 27 8.12 0.85 10.98
N ASP A 28 9.10 1.74 10.83
CA ASP A 28 10.53 1.41 10.71
C ASP A 28 11.15 0.76 11.97
N THR A 29 10.49 0.92 13.12
CA THR A 29 10.85 0.32 14.41
C THR A 29 10.20 -1.04 14.66
N LEU A 30 9.24 -1.45 13.83
CA LEU A 30 8.57 -2.75 13.93
C LEU A 30 9.44 -3.87 13.33
N PRO A 31 9.39 -5.10 13.88
CA PRO A 31 10.00 -6.27 13.24
C PRO A 31 9.33 -6.54 11.89
N GLY A 32 10.12 -6.53 10.82
CA GLY A 32 9.56 -6.78 9.50
C GLY A 32 10.59 -6.91 8.39
N LEU A 33 10.10 -7.36 7.24
CA LEU A 33 10.88 -7.58 6.04
C LEU A 33 10.19 -6.89 4.88
N ILE A 34 10.91 -6.07 4.13
CA ILE A 34 10.47 -5.59 2.82
C ILE A 34 11.33 -6.25 1.75
N VAL A 35 10.68 -7.01 0.87
CA VAL A 35 11.34 -7.79 -0.17
C VAL A 35 10.89 -7.27 -1.51
N ILE A 36 11.83 -6.77 -2.30
CA ILE A 36 11.59 -6.45 -3.70
C ILE A 36 12.05 -7.66 -4.51
N ASP A 37 11.09 -8.40 -5.04
CA ASP A 37 11.35 -9.66 -5.71
C ASP A 37 12.15 -9.48 -6.99
N ARG A 38 13.01 -10.45 -7.27
CA ARG A 38 14.05 -10.40 -8.30
C ARG A 38 13.74 -11.27 -9.51
N GLU A 39 12.81 -12.23 -9.37
CA GLU A 39 12.56 -13.20 -10.43
C GLU A 39 11.44 -12.72 -11.37
N GLN A 40 11.71 -12.78 -12.67
CA GLN A 40 10.65 -12.78 -13.68
C GLN A 40 9.85 -14.05 -13.44
N GLN A 41 8.80 -13.97 -12.63
CA GLN A 41 7.85 -15.07 -12.57
C GLN A 41 7.26 -15.24 -13.96
N ASP A 42 7.22 -16.50 -14.42
CA ASP A 42 6.30 -16.92 -15.48
C ASP A 42 4.93 -16.31 -15.15
N LEU A 43 4.41 -15.50 -16.07
CA LEU A 43 3.19 -14.69 -15.95
C LEU A 43 1.93 -15.52 -15.58
N THR A 44 2.06 -16.84 -15.47
CA THR A 44 1.04 -17.82 -15.11
C THR A 44 0.94 -18.11 -13.61
N GLN A 45 1.92 -17.74 -12.77
CA GLN A 45 1.71 -17.76 -11.33
C GLN A 45 0.92 -16.52 -10.93
N SER A 46 -0.40 -16.67 -10.95
CA SER A 46 -1.35 -15.64 -10.55
C SER A 46 -1.00 -15.16 -9.14
N LEU A 47 -0.51 -13.92 -9.07
CA LEU A 47 -0.45 -13.13 -7.84
C LEU A 47 -1.79 -13.24 -7.11
N ILE A 48 -1.72 -13.40 -5.79
CA ILE A 48 -2.86 -13.18 -4.92
C ILE A 48 -3.32 -11.74 -5.19
N GLY A 49 -4.53 -11.57 -5.73
CA GLY A 49 -5.23 -10.28 -5.80
C GLY A 49 -5.44 -9.67 -7.20
N GLY A 50 -4.84 -10.22 -8.26
CA GLY A 50 -5.19 -9.92 -9.65
C GLY A 50 -4.06 -9.33 -10.49
N GLN A 51 -4.38 -8.97 -11.73
CA GLN A 51 -3.41 -8.60 -12.78
C GLN A 51 -2.57 -7.35 -12.45
N TYR A 52 -2.95 -6.58 -11.42
CA TYR A 52 -2.44 -5.25 -11.10
C TYR A 52 -1.79 -5.11 -9.71
N ASP A 53 -1.69 -6.18 -8.92
CA ASP A 53 -1.05 -6.05 -7.59
C ASP A 53 0.48 -6.05 -7.71
N PHE A 54 1.08 -4.95 -7.31
CA PHE A 54 2.52 -4.73 -7.31
C PHE A 54 3.15 -4.97 -5.94
N GLY A 55 2.32 -5.10 -4.90
CA GLY A 55 2.69 -5.33 -3.52
C GLY A 55 1.73 -6.31 -2.86
N LEU A 56 2.21 -6.97 -1.81
CA LEU A 56 1.43 -7.81 -0.91
C LEU A 56 1.98 -7.67 0.50
N TYR A 57 1.10 -7.37 1.43
CA TYR A 57 1.36 -7.45 2.86
C TYR A 57 0.92 -8.80 3.45
N ARG A 58 1.75 -9.36 4.34
CA ARG A 58 1.42 -10.52 5.19
C ARG A 58 1.66 -10.16 6.65
N ARG A 59 0.64 -10.43 7.49
CA ARG A 59 0.71 -10.17 8.94
C ARG A 59 1.48 -11.28 9.68
N PRO A 60 2.05 -10.99 10.86
CA PRO A 60 2.65 -11.99 11.74
C PRO A 60 1.72 -13.19 12.00
N GLY A 61 2.28 -14.40 11.94
CA GLY A 61 1.54 -15.66 12.17
C GLY A 61 0.57 -16.09 11.08
N GLU A 62 0.34 -15.28 10.03
CA GLU A 62 -0.55 -15.67 8.93
C GLU A 62 0.10 -16.74 8.04
N GLN A 63 -0.68 -17.78 7.74
CA GLN A 63 -0.28 -18.80 6.76
C GLN A 63 -0.73 -18.39 5.37
N LEU A 64 0.21 -18.34 4.43
CA LEU A 64 -0.12 -18.24 3.01
C LEU A 64 -0.29 -19.67 2.44
N PRO A 65 -1.17 -19.90 1.47
CA PRO A 65 -1.26 -21.18 0.78
C PRO A 65 0.04 -21.47 -0.01
N ARG A 66 0.58 -22.68 0.12
CA ARG A 66 1.91 -23.11 -0.39
C ARG A 66 2.13 -22.96 -1.91
N GLY A 67 1.12 -22.60 -2.69
CA GLY A 67 1.21 -22.35 -4.15
C GLY A 67 1.02 -20.90 -4.57
N GLN A 68 0.91 -19.96 -3.63
CA GLN A 68 0.60 -18.56 -3.91
C GLN A 68 1.78 -17.60 -3.77
N VAL A 69 2.94 -18.09 -3.31
CA VAL A 69 4.18 -17.32 -3.22
C VAL A 69 5.37 -18.15 -3.71
N PRO A 70 6.40 -17.52 -4.29
CA PRO A 70 7.64 -18.21 -4.66
C PRO A 70 8.31 -18.92 -3.47
N ASP A 71 9.08 -19.97 -3.75
CA ASP A 71 9.78 -20.76 -2.74
C ASP A 71 10.76 -19.95 -1.87
N HIS A 72 11.45 -18.96 -2.44
CA HIS A 72 12.35 -18.10 -1.66
C HIS A 72 11.58 -17.18 -0.71
N ILE A 73 10.42 -16.67 -1.11
CA ILE A 73 9.53 -15.89 -0.23
C ILE A 73 8.95 -16.80 0.86
N TRP A 74 8.55 -18.02 0.51
CA TRP A 74 8.11 -19.03 1.48
C TRP A 74 9.17 -19.32 2.54
N ASN A 75 10.44 -19.46 2.14
CA ASN A 75 11.54 -19.69 3.07
C ASN A 75 11.76 -18.49 4.00
N LEU A 76 11.64 -17.26 3.50
CA LEU A 76 11.70 -16.05 4.34
C LEU A 76 10.58 -16.04 5.39
N ILE A 77 9.35 -16.35 4.97
CA ILE A 77 8.18 -16.42 5.87
C ILE A 77 8.40 -17.45 6.97
N ASN A 78 8.91 -18.64 6.63
CA ASN A 78 9.15 -19.70 7.63
C ASN A 78 10.27 -19.37 8.61
N ASN A 79 11.28 -18.61 8.18
CA ASN A 79 12.41 -18.23 9.03
C ASN A 79 12.07 -17.05 9.96
N ALA A 80 11.07 -16.24 9.60
CA ALA A 80 10.61 -15.11 10.39
C ALA A 80 9.06 -15.08 10.48
N PRO A 81 8.44 -16.09 11.11
CA PRO A 81 6.98 -16.25 11.10
C PRO A 81 6.26 -15.13 11.87
N ASP A 82 6.93 -14.50 12.82
CA ASP A 82 6.41 -13.45 13.70
C ASP A 82 6.66 -12.03 13.19
N ASP A 83 7.36 -11.89 12.05
CA ASP A 83 7.65 -10.59 11.45
C ASP A 83 6.57 -10.19 10.44
N HIS A 84 6.37 -8.88 10.27
CA HIS A 84 5.62 -8.33 9.15
C HIS A 84 6.37 -8.58 7.84
N LEU A 85 5.66 -8.90 6.76
CA LEU A 85 6.28 -9.01 5.44
C LEU A 85 5.55 -8.09 4.44
N ILE A 86 6.31 -7.22 3.79
CA ILE A 86 5.90 -6.51 2.58
C ILE A 86 6.67 -7.14 1.42
N TRP A 87 5.96 -7.76 0.50
CA TRP A 87 6.53 -8.33 -0.72
C TRP A 87 6.12 -7.47 -1.91
N LEU A 88 7.10 -6.99 -2.68
CA LEU A 88 6.87 -6.15 -3.85
C LEU A 88 7.36 -6.87 -5.10
N ALA A 89 6.53 -6.92 -6.14
CA ALA A 89 6.87 -7.58 -7.39
C ALA A 89 7.98 -6.82 -8.15
N ALA A 90 8.82 -7.52 -8.90
CA ALA A 90 9.96 -6.94 -9.64
C ALA A 90 9.56 -5.73 -10.52
N ARG A 91 8.40 -5.80 -11.17
CA ARG A 91 7.88 -4.73 -12.05
C ARG A 91 7.65 -3.39 -11.34
N ILE A 92 7.63 -3.37 -10.01
CA ILE A 92 7.48 -2.13 -9.23
C ILE A 92 8.70 -1.22 -9.36
N VAL A 93 9.91 -1.77 -9.51
CA VAL A 93 11.13 -0.96 -9.60
C VAL A 93 11.29 -0.28 -10.96
N GLU A 94 10.49 -0.69 -11.94
CA GLU A 94 10.40 -0.07 -13.27
C GLU A 94 9.41 1.10 -13.28
N GLN A 95 8.65 1.29 -12.20
CA GLN A 95 7.71 2.40 -12.06
C GLN A 95 8.44 3.69 -11.68
N GLU A 96 7.81 4.82 -11.98
CA GLU A 96 8.28 6.11 -11.48
C GLU A 96 8.26 6.17 -9.96
N ASP A 97 9.19 6.95 -9.38
CA ASP A 97 9.41 7.06 -7.94
C ASP A 97 8.11 7.35 -7.15
N ILE A 98 7.21 8.16 -7.70
CA ILE A 98 5.94 8.51 -7.05
C ILE A 98 4.98 7.31 -6.99
N HIS A 99 4.91 6.51 -8.04
CA HIS A 99 4.10 5.30 -8.08
C HIS A 99 4.68 4.22 -7.17
N PHE A 100 6.00 4.03 -7.21
CA PHE A 100 6.71 3.14 -6.28
C PHE A 100 6.44 3.54 -4.82
N THR A 101 6.55 4.83 -4.50
CA THR A 101 6.29 5.36 -3.16
C THR A 101 4.85 5.14 -2.72
N TRP A 102 3.88 5.38 -3.60
CA TRP A 102 2.46 5.13 -3.33
C TRP A 102 2.22 3.69 -2.88
N ILE A 103 2.75 2.71 -3.64
CA ILE A 103 2.55 1.29 -3.34
C ILE A 103 3.22 0.91 -2.03
N VAL A 104 4.49 1.31 -1.80
CA VAL A 104 5.18 1.02 -0.53
C VAL A 104 4.42 1.61 0.65
N ALA A 105 3.92 2.84 0.52
CA ALA A 105 3.19 3.52 1.58
C ALA A 105 1.83 2.86 1.85
N HIS A 106 1.14 2.38 0.82
CA HIS A 106 -0.08 1.60 0.96
C HIS A 106 0.15 0.32 1.78
N GLU A 107 1.18 -0.46 1.45
CA GLU A 107 1.52 -1.68 2.20
C GLU A 107 1.94 -1.39 3.64
N CYS A 108 2.63 -0.26 3.87
CA CYS A 108 2.94 0.21 5.23
C CYS A 108 1.66 0.56 6.02
N GLY A 109 0.60 0.99 5.34
CA GLY A 109 -0.73 1.18 5.92
C GLY A 109 -1.24 -0.08 6.60
N HIS A 110 -1.13 -1.23 5.92
CA HIS A 110 -1.55 -2.50 6.50
C HIS A 110 -0.70 -2.94 7.69
N VAL A 111 0.62 -2.73 7.63
CA VAL A 111 1.51 -2.95 8.79
C VAL A 111 1.03 -2.14 9.99
N ARG A 112 0.80 -0.83 9.78
CA ARG A 112 0.37 0.10 10.83
C ARG A 112 -1.00 -0.28 11.40
N GLN A 113 -1.96 -0.65 10.56
CA GLN A 113 -3.30 -1.06 10.98
C GLN A 113 -3.25 -2.25 11.96
N VAL A 114 -2.41 -3.25 11.65
CA VAL A 114 -2.21 -4.41 12.52
C VAL A 114 -1.48 -4.03 13.79
N ALA A 115 -0.37 -3.30 13.69
CA ALA A 115 0.46 -2.93 14.83
C ALA A 115 -0.29 -2.05 15.85
N CYS A 116 -1.15 -1.15 15.38
CA CYS A 116 -1.89 -0.21 16.23
C CYS A 116 -3.29 -0.71 16.62
N SER A 117 -3.74 -1.88 16.15
CA SER A 117 -5.13 -2.34 16.32
C SER A 117 -6.14 -1.27 15.88
N GLN A 118 -5.92 -0.72 14.69
CA GLN A 118 -6.63 0.46 14.20
C GLN A 118 -8.15 0.26 14.17
N SER A 119 -8.90 1.21 14.72
CA SER A 119 -10.36 1.21 14.68
C SER A 119 -10.87 2.00 13.47
N PHE A 120 -11.73 1.37 12.67
CA PHE A 120 -12.30 2.00 11.47
C PHE A 120 -13.67 2.65 11.70
N VAL A 121 -14.15 2.79 12.94
CA VAL A 121 -15.50 3.32 13.21
C VAL A 121 -15.69 4.74 12.67
N LYS A 122 -14.72 5.63 12.93
CA LYS A 122 -14.76 7.02 12.45
C LYS A 122 -14.72 7.08 10.91
N LEU A 123 -13.77 6.34 10.33
CA LEU A 123 -13.60 6.21 8.88
C LEU A 123 -14.89 5.73 8.22
N ALA A 124 -15.48 4.64 8.71
CA ALA A 124 -16.69 4.04 8.17
C ALA A 124 -17.86 5.04 8.15
N ARG A 125 -18.04 5.81 9.24
CA ARG A 125 -19.10 6.81 9.35
C ARG A 125 -18.94 7.94 8.32
N ILE A 126 -17.74 8.49 8.19
CA ILE A 126 -17.48 9.60 7.26
C ILE A 126 -17.55 9.11 5.81
N LYS A 127 -16.95 7.94 5.53
CA LYS A 127 -17.05 7.25 4.23
C LYS A 127 -18.51 7.07 3.81
N GLN A 128 -19.38 6.59 4.71
CA GLN A 128 -20.80 6.39 4.42
C GLN A 128 -21.51 7.72 4.09
N ARG A 129 -21.18 8.80 4.81
CA ARG A 129 -21.74 10.13 4.52
C ARG A 129 -21.31 10.63 3.15
N LEU A 130 -20.01 10.57 2.82
CA LEU A 130 -19.50 11.03 1.53
C LEU A 130 -20.10 10.24 0.36
N ARG A 131 -20.33 8.94 0.52
CA ARG A 131 -20.99 8.11 -0.50
C ARG A 131 -22.43 8.52 -0.83
N GLN A 132 -23.06 9.40 -0.04
CA GLN A 132 -24.37 9.95 -0.35
C GLN A 132 -24.30 11.06 -1.43
N ASN A 133 -23.12 11.61 -1.70
CA ASN A 133 -22.92 12.54 -2.82
C ASN A 133 -23.02 11.79 -4.15
N THR A 134 -23.74 12.39 -5.10
CA THR A 134 -24.02 11.80 -6.43
C THR A 134 -22.74 11.40 -7.17
N GLU A 135 -21.68 12.20 -7.06
CA GLU A 135 -20.35 11.99 -7.65
C GLU A 135 -19.64 10.69 -7.20
N PHE A 136 -19.94 10.19 -5.99
CA PHE A 136 -19.28 9.01 -5.41
C PHE A 136 -20.16 7.76 -5.39
N THR A 137 -21.42 7.86 -5.83
CA THR A 137 -22.36 6.74 -5.85
C THR A 137 -21.90 5.57 -6.71
N GLN A 138 -21.09 5.86 -7.75
CA GLN A 138 -20.59 4.87 -8.71
C GLN A 138 -19.36 4.09 -8.20
N LEU A 139 -18.77 4.48 -7.07
CA LEU A 139 -17.60 3.77 -6.53
C LEU A 139 -18.00 2.37 -6.04
N PRO A 140 -17.37 1.30 -6.56
CA PRO A 140 -17.78 -0.07 -6.27
C PRO A 140 -17.50 -0.41 -4.80
N PRO A 141 -18.39 -1.14 -4.11
CA PRO A 141 -18.16 -1.54 -2.72
C PRO A 141 -16.84 -2.28 -2.49
N THR A 142 -16.38 -3.08 -3.46
CA THR A 142 -15.14 -3.86 -3.41
C THR A 142 -13.89 -3.00 -3.28
N CYS A 143 -13.86 -1.81 -3.87
CA CYS A 143 -12.73 -0.88 -3.73
C CYS A 143 -12.84 -0.02 -2.45
N MET A 144 -13.94 -0.14 -1.72
CA MET A 144 -14.30 0.76 -0.62
C MET A 144 -14.25 0.06 0.74
N GLU A 145 -13.53 -1.04 0.86
CA GLU A 145 -13.23 -1.68 2.13
C GLU A 145 -12.45 -0.74 3.05
N ASN A 146 -12.78 -0.71 4.34
CA ASN A 146 -12.19 0.27 5.26
C ASN A 146 -10.68 0.13 5.37
N ILE A 147 -10.19 -1.11 5.37
CA ILE A 147 -8.77 -1.43 5.49
C ILE A 147 -7.97 -0.84 4.31
N GLU A 148 -8.48 -1.03 3.11
CA GLU A 148 -7.88 -0.52 1.88
C GLU A 148 -7.94 1.01 1.78
N ILE A 149 -9.07 1.61 2.17
CA ILE A 149 -9.25 3.05 2.15
C ILE A 149 -8.31 3.73 3.16
N ASP A 150 -8.13 3.16 4.34
CA ASP A 150 -7.19 3.67 5.35
C ASP A 150 -5.74 3.59 4.85
N SER A 151 -5.36 2.50 4.19
CA SER A 151 -4.05 2.36 3.54
C SER A 151 -3.84 3.38 2.42
N ASP A 152 -4.86 3.60 1.58
CA ASP A 152 -4.80 4.61 0.50
C ASP A 152 -4.73 6.04 1.03
N LEU A 153 -5.41 6.34 2.15
CA LEU A 153 -5.30 7.65 2.82
C LEU A 153 -3.88 7.87 3.34
N LEU A 154 -3.26 6.85 3.95
CA LEU A 154 -1.86 6.94 4.37
C LEU A 154 -0.93 7.10 3.18
N ALA A 155 -1.13 6.33 2.12
CA ALA A 155 -0.33 6.42 0.90
C ALA A 155 -0.41 7.81 0.26
N MET A 156 -1.60 8.40 0.20
CA MET A 156 -1.81 9.76 -0.27
C MET A 156 -1.06 10.79 0.58
N GLN A 157 -1.17 10.72 1.91
CA GLN A 157 -0.49 11.63 2.82
C GLN A 157 1.04 11.56 2.70
N ILE A 158 1.60 10.34 2.66
CA ILE A 158 3.05 10.14 2.56
C ILE A 158 3.56 10.59 1.19
N THR A 159 2.86 10.22 0.12
CA THR A 159 3.27 10.58 -1.24
C THR A 159 3.18 12.08 -1.46
N GLU A 160 2.13 12.73 -0.93
CA GLU A 160 2.00 14.20 -0.93
C GLU A 160 3.13 14.88 -0.14
N ASN A 161 3.52 14.32 1.01
CA ASN A 161 4.63 14.84 1.81
C ASN A 161 5.97 14.79 1.04
N ILE A 162 6.26 13.68 0.35
CA ILE A 162 7.55 13.48 -0.34
C ILE A 162 7.62 14.26 -1.66
N PHE A 163 6.55 14.26 -2.46
CA PHE A 163 6.58 14.81 -3.83
C PHE A 163 5.83 16.14 -3.98
N GLY A 164 5.01 16.51 -3.02
CA GLY A 164 4.12 17.66 -3.09
C GLY A 164 2.78 17.36 -3.74
N LYS A 165 1.77 18.15 -3.36
CA LYS A 165 0.37 18.01 -3.79
C LYS A 165 0.18 18.07 -5.31
N GLU A 166 0.89 18.98 -5.98
CA GLU A 166 0.78 19.18 -7.43
C GLU A 166 1.23 17.94 -8.19
N LYS A 167 2.41 17.39 -7.87
CA LYS A 167 2.92 16.16 -8.50
C LYS A 167 2.02 14.97 -8.24
N LEU A 168 1.43 14.86 -7.04
CA LEU A 168 0.48 13.80 -6.74
C LEU A 168 -0.82 13.94 -7.56
N HIS A 169 -1.28 15.16 -7.81
CA HIS A 169 -2.42 15.41 -8.70
C HIS A 169 -2.12 14.99 -10.14
N GLU A 170 -0.98 15.43 -10.69
CA GLU A 170 -0.52 15.04 -12.03
C GLU A 170 -0.36 13.51 -12.15
N PHE A 171 0.12 12.85 -11.11
CA PHE A 171 0.22 11.40 -11.05
C PHE A 171 -1.14 10.73 -11.20
N PHE A 172 -2.13 11.13 -10.40
CA PHE A 172 -3.48 10.57 -10.47
C PHE A 172 -4.16 10.83 -11.80
N ASP A 173 -3.93 11.98 -12.44
CA ASP A 173 -4.50 12.28 -13.75
C ASP A 173 -3.94 11.36 -14.85
N ARG A 174 -2.65 10.98 -14.74
CA ARG A 174 -1.99 10.09 -15.71
C ARG A 174 -2.27 8.61 -15.47
N HIS A 175 -2.30 8.18 -14.22
CA HIS A 175 -2.28 6.76 -13.85
C HIS A 175 -3.52 6.29 -13.09
N GLY A 176 -4.28 7.20 -12.48
CA GLY A 176 -5.32 6.87 -11.50
C GLY A 176 -4.76 6.13 -10.29
N ILE A 177 -5.62 5.37 -9.60
CA ILE A 177 -5.21 4.43 -8.55
C ILE A 177 -5.56 3.03 -9.04
N ALA A 178 -4.56 2.17 -9.26
CA ALA A 178 -4.75 0.86 -9.91
C ALA A 178 -5.82 -0.01 -9.23
N ARG A 179 -5.87 0.03 -7.89
CA ARG A 179 -6.84 -0.69 -7.04
C ARG A 179 -8.29 -0.19 -7.22
N CYS A 180 -8.47 1.06 -7.60
CA CYS A 180 -9.78 1.68 -7.82
C CYS A 180 -9.70 2.62 -9.05
N PRO A 181 -9.84 2.07 -10.26
CA PRO A 181 -9.64 2.80 -11.52
C PRO A 181 -10.84 3.69 -11.88
N PHE A 182 -11.47 4.30 -10.88
CA PHE A 182 -12.61 5.19 -11.03
C PHE A 182 -12.12 6.64 -10.95
N PRO A 183 -12.41 7.51 -11.94
CA PRO A 183 -11.91 8.88 -11.96
C PRO A 183 -12.29 9.72 -10.74
N SER A 184 -13.42 9.44 -10.10
CA SER A 184 -13.86 10.15 -8.89
C SER A 184 -13.19 9.66 -7.61
N TYR A 185 -12.38 8.61 -7.66
CA TYR A 185 -11.77 8.02 -6.47
C TYR A 185 -10.67 8.88 -5.82
N PRO A 186 -9.75 9.50 -6.56
CA PRO A 186 -8.78 10.43 -5.96
C PRO A 186 -9.46 11.61 -5.24
N GLU A 187 -10.53 12.16 -5.83
CA GLU A 187 -11.32 13.23 -5.20
C GLU A 187 -12.04 12.73 -3.95
N PHE A 188 -12.60 11.52 -4.00
CA PHE A 188 -13.19 10.86 -2.84
C PHE A 188 -12.19 10.76 -1.67
N LEU A 189 -10.95 10.32 -1.94
CA LEU A 189 -9.91 10.20 -0.92
C LEU A 189 -9.54 11.55 -0.30
N ARG A 190 -9.42 12.61 -1.12
CA ARG A 190 -9.15 13.97 -0.61
C ARG A 190 -10.27 14.45 0.30
N ASN A 191 -11.53 14.36 -0.15
CA ASN A 191 -12.69 14.77 0.64
C ASN A 191 -12.80 13.97 1.95
N LEU A 192 -12.43 12.70 1.92
CA LEU A 192 -12.38 11.85 3.11
C LEU A 192 -11.28 12.27 4.08
N SER A 193 -10.09 12.57 3.57
CA SER A 193 -8.96 13.08 4.38
C SER A 193 -9.32 14.40 5.06
N ASP A 194 -9.89 15.35 4.32
CA ASP A 194 -10.29 16.66 4.83
C ASP A 194 -11.35 16.52 5.94
N ALA A 195 -12.40 15.73 5.69
CA ALA A 195 -13.45 15.48 6.68
C ALA A 195 -12.94 14.74 7.93
N LEU A 196 -11.92 13.88 7.80
CA LEU A 196 -11.27 13.22 8.94
C LEU A 196 -10.47 14.20 9.79
N ALA A 197 -9.82 15.19 9.17
CA ALA A 197 -9.05 16.24 9.83
C ALA A 197 -9.95 17.26 10.55
N GLU A 198 -11.07 17.66 9.95
CA GLU A 198 -12.04 18.60 10.55
C GLU A 198 -12.80 18.03 11.76
N SER A 199 -12.77 16.71 11.92
CA SER A 199 -13.46 16.01 13.01
C SER A 199 -12.52 15.63 14.17
N VAL A 200 -11.38 16.30 14.29
CA VAL A 200 -10.41 16.20 15.40
C VAL A 200 -10.60 17.37 16.35
#